data_AF-A0A357IEV4-F1
#
_entry.id   AF-A0A357IEV4-F1
#
_cell.length_a   1.000
_cell.length_b   1.000
_cell.length_c   1.000
_cell.angle_alpha   90.00
_cell.angle_beta   90.00
_cell.angle_gamma   90.00
#
_symmetry.space_group_name_H-M   'P 1'
#
loop_
_entity.id
_entity.type
_entity.pdbx_description
1 polymer ?
#
loop_
_entity_poly.entity_id
_entity_poly.type
_entity_poly.pdbx_seq_one_letter_code
_entity_poly.pdbx_strand_id
1 'polypeptide(L)' 'EEQDVAAARACIADQRPDLAIVDWMLPDVPGIELIRALRRDEIYREIPVIMLTARAEEYDKVKGLDAGADD' A
#
# COMPACT_ATOMS: atom_id res chain seq x y z
N GLU A 1 2.27 -8.82 16.34
CA GLU A 1 3.12 -7.64 16.09
C GLU A 1 2.23 -6.60 15.42
N GLU A 2 2.30 -5.33 15.82
CA GLU A 2 1.53 -4.29 15.15
C GLU A 2 2.01 -4.19 13.69
N GLN A 3 1.07 -4.28 12.75
CA GLN A 3 1.36 -4.11 11.33
C GLN A 3 1.43 -2.61 11.06
N ASP A 4 2.65 -2.06 11.02
CA ASP A 4 2.91 -0.64 10.71
C ASP A 4 3.67 -0.49 9.37
N VAL A 5 3.72 0.73 8.84
CA VAL A 5 4.38 1.00 7.55
C VAL A 5 5.90 0.82 7.63
N ALA A 6 6.52 1.09 8.78
CA ALA A 6 7.96 0.95 8.94
C ALA A 6 8.41 -0.52 8.77
N ALA A 7 7.72 -1.44 9.42
CA ALA A 7 7.93 -2.87 9.31
C ALA A 7 7.65 -3.37 7.88
N ALA A 8 6.57 -2.88 7.26
CA ALA A 8 6.24 -3.23 5.87
C ALA A 8 7.36 -2.84 4.89
N ARG A 9 7.94 -1.64 5.03
CA ARG A 9 9.05 -1.19 4.17
C ARG A 9 10.31 -2.03 4.34
N ALA A 10 10.64 -2.42 5.57
CA ALA A 10 11.76 -3.31 5.84
C ALA A 10 11.56 -4.68 5.19
N CYS A 11 10.35 -5.24 5.29
CA CYS A 11 9.99 -6.51 4.67
C CYS A 11 10.08 -6.45 3.13
N ILE A 12 9.56 -5.38 2.51
CA ILE A 12 9.63 -5.19 1.05
C ILE A 12 11.09 -5.11 0.57
N ALA A 13 11.94 -4.41 1.30
CA ALA A 13 13.35 -4.29 0.95
C ALA A 13 14.11 -5.62 1.02
N ASP A 14 13.79 -6.44 2.03
CA ASP A 14 14.44 -7.74 2.27
C ASP A 14 13.92 -8.83 1.34
N GLN A 15 12.59 -8.91 1.15
CA GLN A 15 11.94 -10.03 0.49
C GLN A 15 11.57 -9.77 -0.98
N ARG A 16 11.49 -8.51 -1.41
CA ARG A 16 11.09 -8.10 -2.78
C ARG A 16 9.84 -8.86 -3.28
N PRO A 17 8.68 -8.66 -2.64
CA PRO A 17 7.49 -9.43 -2.95
C PRO A 17 6.96 -9.12 -4.36
N ASP A 18 6.37 -10.14 -4.99
CA ASP A 18 5.68 -10.01 -6.28
C ASP A 18 4.27 -9.41 -6.17
N LEU A 19 3.76 -9.20 -4.95
CA LEU A 19 2.43 -8.65 -4.65
C LEU A 19 2.41 -8.13 -3.20
N ALA A 20 1.77 -6.99 -2.98
CA ALA A 20 1.48 -6.48 -1.63
C ALA A 20 -0.04 -6.45 -1.38
N ILE A 21 -0.44 -6.85 -0.18
CA ILE A 21 -1.79 -6.65 0.33
C ILE A 21 -1.68 -5.61 1.44
N VAL A 22 -2.33 -4.46 1.29
CA VAL A 22 -2.15 -3.31 2.18
C VAL A 22 -3.48 -2.92 2.80
N ASP A 23 -3.55 -2.85 4.13
CA ASP A 23 -4.72 -2.31 4.82
C ASP A 23 -4.76 -0.78 4.67
N TRP A 24 -5.95 -0.23 4.47
CA TRP A 24 -6.17 1.21 4.51
C TRP A 24 -5.84 1.81 5.88
N MET A 25 -6.23 1.13 6.96
CA MET A 25 -6.14 1.60 8.34
C MET A 25 -4.94 0.95 9.04
N LEU A 26 -3.76 1.53 8.88
CA LEU A 26 -2.58 1.17 9.69
C LEU A 26 -2.45 2.14 10.89
N PRO A 27 -1.81 1.70 11.99
CA PRO A 27 -1.77 2.45 13.25
C PRO A 27 -0.93 3.73 13.18
N ASP A 28 0.03 3.82 12.26
CA ASP A 28 0.96 4.94 12.10
C ASP A 28 0.52 5.93 11.02
N VAL A 29 0.32 5.46 9.79
CA VAL A 29 -0.11 6.27 8.65
C VAL A 29 -1.08 5.47 7.75
N PRO A 30 -1.96 6.12 6.98
CA PRO A 30 -2.83 5.40 6.05
C PRO A 30 -2.03 4.55 5.06
N GLY A 31 -2.49 3.33 4.75
CA GLY A 31 -1.78 2.42 3.83
C GLY A 31 -1.54 2.99 2.43
N ILE A 32 -2.38 3.93 1.99
CA ILE A 32 -2.20 4.65 0.72
C ILE A 32 -0.88 5.44 0.67
N GLU A 33 -0.34 5.90 1.81
CA GLU A 33 0.95 6.58 1.87
C GLU A 33 2.12 5.61 1.61
N LEU A 34 2.01 4.36 2.06
CA LEU A 34 2.96 3.31 1.70
C LEU A 34 2.94 3.06 0.20
N ILE A 35 1.76 2.93 -0.40
CA ILE A 35 1.62 2.72 -1.86
C ILE A 35 2.25 3.88 -2.63
N ARG A 36 1.99 5.12 -2.24
CA ARG A 36 2.60 6.31 -2.86
C ARG A 36 4.12 6.28 -2.77
N ALA A 37 4.68 5.81 -1.65
CA ALA A 37 6.12 5.67 -1.51
C ALA A 37 6.69 4.60 -2.47
N LEU A 38 6.02 3.44 -2.59
CA LEU A 38 6.42 2.37 -3.51
C LEU A 38 6.36 2.81 -4.97
N ARG A 39 5.31 3.54 -5.37
CA ARG A 39 5.14 4.04 -6.75
C ARG A 39 6.18 5.09 -7.16
N ARG A 40 6.82 5.77 -6.21
CA ARG A 40 7.92 6.71 -6.48
C ARG A 40 9.29 6.03 -6.55
N ASP A 41 9.40 4.79 -6.09
CA ASP A 41 10.65 4.04 -6.07
C ASP A 41 10.77 3.19 -7.35
N GLU A 42 11.82 3.41 -8.14
CA GLU A 42 12.02 2.69 -9.41
C GLU A 42 12.08 1.17 -9.25
N ILE A 43 12.51 0.68 -8.08
CA ILE A 43 12.64 -0.75 -7.79
C ILE A 43 11.28 -1.37 -7.47
N TYR A 44 10.41 -0.63 -6.79
CA TYR A 44 9.17 -1.16 -6.20
C TYR A 44 7.89 -0.69 -6.91
N ARG A 45 7.99 0.28 -7.82
CA ARG A 45 6.82 0.87 -8.49
C ARG A 45 5.98 -0.15 -9.25
N GLU A 46 6.56 -1.26 -9.69
CA GLU A 46 5.88 -2.29 -10.47
C GLU A 46 5.26 -3.40 -9.59
N ILE A 47 5.45 -3.36 -8.26
CA ILE A 47 4.81 -4.31 -7.35
C ILE A 47 3.29 -4.08 -7.40
N PRO A 48 2.48 -5.07 -7.82
CA PRO A 48 1.02 -4.98 -7.75
C PRO A 48 0.58 -4.81 -6.28
N VAL A 49 -0.43 -3.98 -6.03
CA VAL A 49 -0.95 -3.77 -4.68
C VAL A 49 -2.47 -3.95 -4.65
N ILE A 50 -2.94 -4.80 -3.74
CA ILE A 50 -4.37 -4.97 -3.43
C ILE A 50 -4.67 -4.26 -2.11
N MET A 51 -5.64 -3.35 -2.12
CA MET A 51 -6.08 -2.65 -0.91
C MET A 51 -7.14 -3.43 -0.14
N LEU A 52 -6.89 -3.71 1.14
CA LEU A 52 -7.90 -4.20 2.07
C LEU A 52 -8.67 -3.01 2.65
N THR A 53 -9.98 -2.97 2.42
CA THR A 53 -10.87 -1.96 2.97
C THR A 53 -12.02 -2.64 3.72
N ALA A 54 -12.28 -2.21 4.95
CA ALA A 54 -13.38 -2.74 5.77
C ALA A 54 -14.72 -2.01 5.56
N ARG A 55 -14.76 -0.96 4.70
CA ARG A 55 -15.97 -0.19 4.40
C ARG A 55 -16.29 -0.24 2.91
N ALA A 56 -17.49 -0.77 2.60
CA ALA A 56 -18.08 -0.78 1.27
C ALA A 56 -18.62 0.60 0.82
N GLU A 57 -18.71 1.58 1.72
CA GLU A 57 -19.25 2.91 1.41
C GLU A 57 -18.17 3.82 0.80
N GLU A 58 -18.13 3.78 -0.53
CA GLU A 58 -18.06 4.93 -1.42
C GLU A 58 -17.47 6.22 -0.82
N TYR A 59 -16.14 6.33 -0.68
CA TYR A 59 -15.47 7.64 -0.82
C TYR A 59 -13.95 7.57 -0.98
N ASP A 60 -13.37 6.61 -1.71
CA ASP A 60 -11.93 6.75 -2.09
C ASP A 60 -11.44 5.93 -3.30
N LYS A 61 -12.34 5.36 -4.11
CA LYS A 61 -11.96 4.81 -5.43
C LYS A 61 -11.31 5.88 -6.34
N VAL A 62 -11.64 7.15 -6.12
CA VAL A 62 -11.11 8.27 -6.92
C VAL A 62 -9.67 8.65 -6.53
N LYS A 63 -9.21 8.42 -5.27
CA LYS A 63 -7.82 8.71 -4.88
C LYS A 63 -6.85 7.54 -5.05
N GLY A 64 -7.35 6.30 -5.05
CA GLY A 64 -6.53 5.11 -5.34
C GLY A 64 -6.02 5.10 -6.79
N LEU A 65 -6.91 5.44 -7.74
CA LEU A 65 -6.59 5.50 -9.16
C LEU A 65 -5.58 6.63 -9.50
N ASP A 66 -5.69 7.80 -8.86
CA ASP A 66 -4.73 8.91 -9.06
C ASP A 66 -3.37 8.68 -8.39
N ALA A 67 -3.26 7.73 -7.47
CA ALA A 67 -2.01 7.37 -6.78
C ALA A 67 -1.29 6.17 -7.42
N GLY A 68 -1.88 5.55 -8.46
CA GLY A 68 -1.32 4.38 -9.15
C GLY A 68 -1.68 3.03 -8.54
N ALA A 69 -2.80 2.90 -7.83
CA ALA A 69 -3.32 1.59 -7.42
C ALA A 69 -3.94 0.86 -8.62
N ASP A 70 -3.71 -0.46 -8.70
CA ASP A 70 -4.10 -1.27 -9.86
C ASP A 70 -5.57 -1.77 -9.79
N ASP A 71 -6.04 -2.17 -8.60
CA ASP A 71 -7.46 -2.32 -8.17
C ASP A 71 -7.49 -2.67 -6.67
#